data_AF-A0A6G3S5W2-F1
#
_entry.id   AF-A0A6G3S5W2-F1
#
_cell.length_a   1.000
_cell.length_b   1.000
_cell.length_c   1.000
_cell.angle_alpha   90.00
_cell.angle_beta   90.00
_cell.angle_gamma   90.00
#
_symmetry.space_group_name_H-M   'P 1'
#
loop_
_entity.id
_entity.type
_entity.pdbx_description
1 polymer ?
#
loop_
_entity_poly.entity_id
_entity_poly.type
_entity_poly.pdbx_seq_one_letter_code
_entity_poly.pdbx_strand_id
1 'polypeptide(L)'
;TSHRLTGRSWSGSGTIARIDVSTDAGRTWRRARLHDTPRRADWVRWSTSWRPTATGPTAVLARATDTTGRTQPAVTPPNTQGYLFDAVVRHPVTVV
;
A
#
# COMPACT_ATOMS: atom_id res chain seq x y z
N THR A 1 16.67 -13.68 5.81
CA THR A 1 17.14 -12.29 5.99
C THR A 1 15.97 -11.36 6.26
N SER A 2 16.18 -10.22 6.93
CA SER A 2 15.14 -9.19 7.09
C SER A 2 15.28 -8.16 5.98
N HIS A 3 14.17 -7.82 5.32
CA HIS A 3 14.09 -6.87 4.23
C HIS A 3 13.32 -5.62 4.68
N ARG A 4 13.71 -4.45 4.16
CA ARG A 4 12.96 -3.21 4.35
C ARG A 4 12.19 -2.91 3.08
N LEU A 5 10.86 -2.94 3.15
CA LEU A 5 9.99 -2.49 2.09
C LEU A 5 9.73 -1.00 2.26
N THR A 6 9.76 -0.26 1.15
CA THR A 6 9.53 1.19 1.14
C THR A 6 8.53 1.56 0.06
N GLY A 7 7.78 2.62 0.26
CA GLY A 7 6.91 3.17 -0.76
C GLY A 7 6.48 4.60 -0.46
N ARG A 8 5.57 5.09 -1.29
CA ARG A 8 4.96 6.42 -1.19
C ARG A 8 3.46 6.29 -1.43
N SER A 9 2.66 7.08 -0.72
CA SER A 9 1.21 7.16 -0.92
C SER A 9 0.73 8.59 -0.74
N TRP A 10 -0.37 8.96 -1.40
CA TRP A 10 -1.02 10.27 -1.29
C TRP A 10 -2.54 10.10 -1.39
N SER A 11 -3.29 11.15 -1.06
CA SER A 11 -4.73 11.22 -1.33
C SER A 11 -5.10 12.60 -1.84
N GLY A 12 -6.04 12.66 -2.80
CA GLY A 12 -6.66 13.90 -3.24
C GLY A 12 -7.79 14.37 -2.33
N SER A 13 -8.35 13.49 -1.49
CA SER A 13 -9.50 13.77 -0.62
C SER A 13 -9.10 14.26 0.78
N GLY A 14 -7.90 13.88 1.26
CA GLY A 14 -7.39 14.26 2.58
C GLY A 14 -5.88 14.05 2.69
N THR A 15 -5.34 14.07 3.91
CA THR A 15 -3.93 13.68 4.14
C THR A 15 -3.87 12.19 4.49
N ILE A 16 -2.71 11.55 4.28
CA ILE A 16 -2.53 10.15 4.63
C ILE A 16 -2.64 9.97 6.15
N ALA A 17 -3.59 9.15 6.59
CA ALA A 17 -3.73 8.75 8.00
C ALA A 17 -2.94 7.46 8.30
N ARG A 18 -2.94 6.52 7.34
CA ARG A 18 -2.17 5.27 7.45
C ARG A 18 -1.90 4.61 6.11
N ILE A 19 -0.84 3.80 6.10
CA ILE A 19 -0.60 2.76 5.10
C ILE A 19 -0.52 1.42 5.82
N ASP A 20 -1.24 0.44 5.28
CA ASP A 20 -1.14 -0.96 5.66
C ASP A 20 -0.50 -1.74 4.51
N VAL A 21 0.41 -2.67 4.84
CA VAL A 21 1.15 -3.50 3.87
C VAL A 21 0.86 -4.97 4.15
N SER A 22 0.61 -5.72 3.08
CA SER A 22 0.52 -7.17 3.10
C SER A 22 1.69 -7.77 2.32
N THR A 23 2.27 -8.84 2.85
CA THR A 23 3.34 -9.63 2.21
C THR A 23 2.90 -11.06 1.91
N ASP A 24 1.60 -11.33 2.05
CA ASP A 24 0.98 -12.65 1.97
C ASP A 24 -0.26 -12.66 1.08
N ALA A 25 -0.22 -11.86 0.01
CA ALA A 25 -1.28 -11.70 -0.99
C ALA A 25 -2.62 -11.16 -0.44
N GLY A 26 -2.55 -10.31 0.59
CA GLY A 26 -3.69 -9.61 1.17
C GLY A 26 -4.39 -10.34 2.31
N ARG A 27 -3.85 -11.48 2.78
CA ARG A 27 -4.43 -12.27 3.88
C ARG A 27 -4.28 -11.56 5.22
N THR A 28 -3.10 -11.00 5.49
CA THR A 28 -2.85 -10.19 6.69
C THR A 28 -2.23 -8.85 6.32
N TRP A 29 -2.45 -7.86 7.19
CA TRP A 29 -2.05 -6.47 6.98
C TRP A 29 -1.29 -5.95 8.19
N ARG A 30 -0.20 -5.22 7.94
CA ARG A 30 0.62 -4.60 8.99
C ARG A 30 0.79 -3.12 8.71
N ARG A 31 0.65 -2.31 9.75
CA ARG A 31 0.85 -0.86 9.66
C ARG A 31 2.30 -0.55 9.27
N ALA A 32 2.48 0.27 8.24
CA ALA A 32 3.79 0.82 7.87
C ALA A 32 4.11 2.07 8.71
N ARG A 33 5.39 2.32 8.94
CA ARG A 33 5.90 3.56 9.54
C ARG A 33 5.90 4.67 8.49
N LEU A 34 5.28 5.81 8.81
CA LEU A 34 5.36 7.03 8.00
C LEU A 34 6.65 7.80 8.36
N HIS A 35 7.29 8.39 7.36
CA HIS A 35 8.54 9.16 7.55
C HIS A 35 8.35 10.66 7.34
N ASP A 36 7.23 11.07 6.74
CA ASP A 36 6.90 12.46 6.48
C ASP A 36 5.69 12.88 7.32
N THR A 37 5.62 14.16 7.64
CA THR A 37 4.38 14.75 8.17
C THR A 37 3.36 14.83 7.02
N PRO A 38 2.21 14.14 7.09
CA PRO A 38 1.23 14.16 6.00
C PRO A 38 0.68 15.56 5.75
N ARG A 39 0.71 15.99 4.48
CA ARG A 39 0.15 17.26 4.00
C ARG A 39 -0.84 17.00 2.87
N ARG A 40 -1.75 17.94 2.67
CA ARG A 40 -2.78 17.83 1.63
C ARG A 40 -2.10 17.83 0.25
N ALA A 41 -2.50 16.89 -0.61
CA ALA A 41 -1.95 16.72 -1.96
C ALA A 41 -0.45 16.38 -2.05
N ASP A 42 0.18 15.97 -0.94
CA ASP A 42 1.58 15.54 -0.91
C ASP A 42 1.72 14.02 -0.79
N TRP A 43 2.85 13.52 -1.30
CA TRP A 43 3.27 12.14 -1.10
C TRP A 43 3.89 11.94 0.29
N VAL A 44 3.52 10.86 0.95
CA VAL A 44 4.08 10.44 2.24
C VAL A 44 4.90 9.16 2.03
N ARG A 45 6.20 9.23 2.35
CA ARG A 45 7.10 8.07 2.36
C ARG A 45 6.77 7.17 3.54
N TRP A 46 6.84 5.88 3.31
CA TRP A 46 6.62 4.87 4.34
C TRP A 46 7.57 3.69 4.21
N SER A 47 7.73 2.93 5.30
CA SER A 47 8.42 1.64 5.25
C SER A 47 7.85 0.61 6.23
N THR A 48 8.04 -0.67 5.91
CA THR A 48 7.78 -1.79 6.82
C THR A 48 8.90 -2.82 6.75
N SER A 49 9.16 -3.52 7.86
CA SER A 49 10.09 -4.65 7.89
C SER A 49 9.38 -5.93 7.49
N TRP A 50 10.00 -6.70 6.61
CA TRP A 50 9.51 -8.00 6.19
C TRP A 50 10.60 -9.06 6.33
N ARG A 51 10.30 -10.11 7.09
CA ARG A 51 11.12 -11.31 7.18
C ARG A 51 10.30 -12.47 6.62
N PRO A 52 10.53 -12.88 5.37
CA PRO A 52 9.83 -14.03 4.79
C PRO A 52 10.03 -15.28 5.63
N THR A 53 8.98 -16.07 5.78
CA THR A 53 9.02 -17.36 6.50
C THR A 53 9.12 -18.56 5.56
N ALA A 54 8.95 -18.35 4.25
CA ALA A 54 9.05 -19.36 3.21
C ALA A 54 9.56 -18.73 1.91
N THR A 55 10.21 -19.54 1.08
CA THR A 55 10.57 -19.21 -0.32
C THR A 55 9.39 -19.49 -1.25
N GLY A 56 9.47 -19.00 -2.49
CA GLY A 56 8.44 -19.19 -3.52
C GLY A 56 7.63 -17.92 -3.83
N PRO A 57 6.59 -18.05 -4.69
CA PRO A 57 5.81 -16.91 -5.15
C PRO A 57 4.89 -16.36 -4.06
N THR A 58 4.77 -15.03 -3.99
CA THR A 58 3.79 -14.31 -3.18
C THR A 58 3.45 -12.97 -3.84
N ALA A 59 2.60 -12.16 -3.22
CA ALA A 59 2.35 -10.79 -3.63
C ALA A 59 2.49 -9.81 -2.46
N VAL A 60 3.14 -8.68 -2.74
CA VAL A 60 3.21 -7.52 -1.85
C VAL A 60 2.13 -6.54 -2.26
N LEU A 61 1.35 -6.07 -1.29
CA LEU A 61 0.27 -5.10 -1.48
C LEU A 61 0.48 -3.95 -0.49
N ALA A 62 0.13 -2.73 -0.90
CA ALA A 62 0.04 -1.57 -0.03
C ALA A 62 -1.33 -0.91 -0.18
N ARG A 63 -1.92 -0.49 0.95
CA ARG A 63 -3.24 0.15 1.00
C ARG A 63 -3.19 1.40 1.86
N ALA A 64 -3.51 2.54 1.25
CA ALA A 64 -3.65 3.81 1.96
C ALA A 64 -5.07 4.03 2.48
N THR A 65 -5.17 4.64 3.67
CA THR A 65 -6.38 5.29 4.19
C THR A 65 -6.05 6.73 4.55
N ASP A 66 -6.88 7.67 4.10
CA ASP A 66 -6.74 9.08 4.41
C ASP A 66 -7.56 9.53 5.63
N THR A 67 -7.39 10.79 6.03
CA THR A 67 -8.09 11.41 7.17
C THR A 67 -9.59 11.57 6.98
N THR A 68 -10.12 11.42 5.76
CA THR A 68 -11.57 11.41 5.50
C THR A 68 -12.19 10.03 5.69
N GLY A 69 -11.37 9.01 5.96
CA GLY A 69 -11.78 7.61 6.07
C GLY A 69 -11.76 6.87 4.74
N ARG A 70 -11.47 7.55 3.61
CA ARG A 70 -11.37 6.91 2.31
C ARG A 70 -10.17 5.97 2.28
N THR A 71 -10.44 4.72 1.93
CA THR A 71 -9.42 3.66 1.81
C THR A 71 -9.41 3.16 0.37
N GLN A 72 -8.23 2.88 -0.18
CA GLN A 72 -8.14 2.29 -1.53
C GLN A 72 -8.98 1.01 -1.62
N PRO A 73 -9.81 0.86 -2.66
CA PRO A 73 -10.64 -0.33 -2.84
C PRO A 73 -9.81 -1.53 -3.30
N ALA A 74 -10.38 -2.73 -3.21
CA ALA A 74 -9.75 -3.93 -3.78
C ALA A 74 -9.81 -3.95 -5.33
N VAL A 75 -10.80 -3.28 -5.91
CA VAL A 75 -11.06 -3.21 -7.35
C VAL A 75 -11.51 -1.80 -7.70
N THR A 76 -10.96 -1.23 -8.77
CA THR A 76 -11.45 0.03 -9.33
C THR A 76 -12.59 -0.31 -10.28
N PRO A 77 -13.80 0.25 -10.11
CA PRO A 77 -14.86 0.07 -11.09
C PRO A 77 -14.42 0.53 -12.48
N PRO A 78 -14.69 -0.25 -13.54
CA PRO A 78 -14.36 0.18 -14.90
C PRO A 78 -15.19 1.41 -15.28
N ASN A 79 -14.60 2.29 -16.08
CA ASN A 79 -15.30 3.36 -16.77
C ASN A 79 -14.83 3.39 -18.23
N THR A 80 -15.68 3.89 -19.12
CA THR A 80 -15.47 3.88 -20.57
C THR A 80 -14.13 4.48 -21.00
N GLN A 81 -13.60 5.45 -20.25
CA GLN A 81 -12.36 6.14 -20.58
C GLN A 81 -11.13 5.56 -19.86
N GLY A 82 -11.31 4.61 -18.93
CA GLY A 82 -10.22 3.96 -18.20
C GLY A 82 -9.53 4.85 -17.14
N TYR A 83 -10.20 5.88 -16.61
CA TYR A 83 -9.60 6.82 -15.67
C TYR A 83 -9.73 6.41 -14.20
N LEU A 84 -8.99 7.12 -13.34
CA LEU A 84 -9.12 7.09 -11.87
C LEU A 84 -8.86 5.71 -11.22
N PHE A 85 -7.91 4.95 -11.76
CA PHE A 85 -7.44 3.74 -11.10
C PHE A 85 -6.87 4.05 -9.71
N ASP A 86 -7.49 3.52 -8.66
CA ASP A 86 -7.07 3.73 -7.28
C ASP A 86 -7.04 2.45 -6.42
N ALA A 87 -7.35 1.30 -7.01
CA ALA A 87 -7.33 0.03 -6.31
C ALA A 87 -5.96 -0.36 -5.78
N VAL A 88 -5.98 -1.20 -4.74
CA VAL A 88 -4.79 -1.85 -4.21
C VAL A 88 -4.16 -2.74 -5.28
N VAL A 89 -2.91 -2.42 -5.65
CA VAL A 89 -2.14 -3.21 -6.61
C VAL A 89 -1.56 -4.45 -5.92
N ARG A 90 -1.73 -5.61 -6.55
CA ARG A 90 -1.04 -6.85 -6.21
C ARG A 90 0.28 -6.90 -6.98
N HIS A 91 1.40 -6.70 -6.29
CA HIS A 91 2.73 -6.77 -6.91
C HIS A 91 3.34 -8.16 -6.68
N PRO A 92 3.40 -9.04 -7.71
CA PRO A 92 3.94 -10.38 -7.56
C PRO A 92 5.46 -10.34 -7.33
N VAL A 93 5.94 -11.18 -6.42
CA VAL A 93 7.37 -11.34 -6.12
C VAL A 93 7.68 -12.82 -5.87
N THR A 94 8.93 -13.22 -6.11
CA THR A 94 9.44 -14.54 -5.72
C THR A 94 10.46 -14.36 -4.61
N VAL A 95 10.21 -15.00 -3.48
CA VAL A 95 11.18 -15.08 -2.39
C VAL A 95 12.16 -16.21 -2.71
N VAL A 96 13.44 -15.87 -2.77
CA VAL A 96 14.55 -16.81 -3.03
C VAL A 96 15.38 -17.06 -1.78
#